data_AF-A0A2A8ZZ73-F1
#
_entry.id   AF-A0A2A8ZZ73-F1
#
_cell.length_a   1.000
_cell.length_b   1.000
_cell.length_c   1.000
_cell.angle_alpha   90.00
_cell.angle_beta   90.00
_cell.angle_gamma   90.00
#
_symmetry.space_group_name_H-M   'P 1'
#
loop_
_entity.id
_entity.type
_entity.pdbx_description
1 polymer ?
#
loop_
_entity_poly.entity_id
_entity_poly.type
_entity_poly.pdbx_seq_one_letter_code
_entity_poly.pdbx_strand_id
1 'polypeptide(L)'
;MARVTKSASERRNEILDVTESLFKQKGYEKTSTTDITRTLGVAQGTLYYHFKSKEALANALINRQLKSIKKQFIEVIYNDSFSTYEKIAWIFVYELDDPTGHIEIFKYLQHDNNAILRQILHIQTICQFTPILTDLIIQGNKEGVFHVKNPTLTAEFFLSTIHHWVDSSLFKWTPEERIARVVSIQPTFEHLFGVPSGKFDLQLLRETVQAKFSY
;
A
#
# COMPACT_ATOMS: atom_id res chain seq x y z
N MET A 1 -3.03 43.33 10.40
CA MET A 1 -2.84 42.37 9.29
C MET A 1 -4.08 41.50 9.21
N ALA A 2 -4.74 41.44 8.05
CA ALA A 2 -5.91 40.58 7.86
C ALA A 2 -5.51 39.11 8.00
N ARG A 3 -6.21 38.37 8.86
CA ARG A 3 -5.98 36.93 9.04
C ARG A 3 -6.41 36.24 7.75
N VAL A 4 -5.45 35.88 6.89
CA VAL A 4 -5.72 35.07 5.70
C VAL A 4 -6.29 33.74 6.18
N THR A 5 -7.60 33.57 6.00
CA THR A 5 -8.31 32.33 6.31
C THR A 5 -7.92 31.30 5.26
N LYS A 6 -7.05 30.36 5.66
CA LYS A 6 -6.73 29.18 4.86
C LYS A 6 -8.01 28.42 4.52
N SER A 7 -8.06 27.84 3.32
CA SER A 7 -9.16 26.98 2.91
C SER A 7 -9.28 25.76 3.83
N ALA A 8 -10.48 25.18 3.89
CA ALA A 8 -10.73 23.97 4.67
C ALA A 8 -9.82 22.80 4.25
N SER A 9 -9.46 22.71 2.96
CA SER A 9 -8.55 21.69 2.43
C SER A 9 -7.10 21.90 2.87
N GLU A 10 -6.59 23.14 2.83
CA GLU A 10 -5.23 23.45 3.30
C GLU A 10 -5.10 23.14 4.79
N ARG A 11 -6.05 23.58 5.60
CA ARG A 11 -6.04 23.27 7.04
C ARG A 11 -6.10 21.77 7.31
N ARG A 12 -6.90 21.03 6.55
CA ARG A 12 -6.99 19.57 6.67
C ARG A 12 -5.63 18.91 6.39
N ASN A 13 -4.89 19.36 5.38
CA ASN A 13 -3.58 18.80 5.05
C ASN A 13 -2.52 19.15 6.10
N GLU A 14 -2.50 20.40 6.61
CA GLU A 14 -1.61 20.80 7.71
C GLU A 14 -1.78 19.92 8.95
N ILE A 15 -3.04 19.60 9.27
CA ILE A 15 -3.34 18.69 10.38
C ILE A 15 -2.72 17.31 10.13
N LEU A 16 -2.85 16.77 8.91
CA LEU A 16 -2.29 15.46 8.58
C LEU A 16 -0.76 15.47 8.59
N ASP A 17 -0.12 16.55 8.14
CA ASP A 17 1.35 16.68 8.14
C ASP A 17 1.93 16.70 9.56
N VAL A 18 1.32 17.48 10.46
CA VAL A 18 1.72 17.48 11.88
C VAL A 18 1.43 16.12 12.53
N THR A 19 0.29 15.51 12.21
CA THR A 19 -0.06 14.17 12.72
C THR A 19 0.97 13.13 12.29
N GLU A 20 1.37 13.15 11.02
CA GLU A 20 2.40 12.25 10.48
C GLU A 20 3.73 12.42 11.20
N SER A 21 4.18 13.66 11.37
CA SER A 21 5.42 13.98 12.08
C SER A 21 5.41 13.43 13.51
N LEU A 22 4.31 13.63 14.24
CA LEU A 22 4.17 13.11 15.61
C LEU A 22 4.11 11.59 15.64
N PHE A 23 3.38 10.94 14.73
CA PHE A 23 3.37 9.47 14.64
C PHE A 23 4.73 8.89 14.29
N LYS A 24 5.53 9.59 13.46
CA LYS A 24 6.92 9.21 13.17
C LYS A 24 7.83 9.32 14.40
N GLN A 25 7.67 10.36 15.20
CA GLN A 25 8.56 10.65 16.34
C GLN A 25 8.26 9.83 17.60
N LYS A 26 6.98 9.67 17.96
CA LYS A 26 6.57 9.03 19.23
C LYS A 26 5.64 7.83 19.07
N GLY A 27 5.19 7.56 17.84
CA GLY A 27 4.19 6.55 17.55
C GLY A 27 2.76 6.99 17.82
N TYR A 28 1.81 6.24 17.27
CA TYR A 28 0.39 6.47 17.34
C TYR A 28 -0.07 6.47 18.79
N GLU A 29 0.20 5.42 19.56
CA GLU A 29 -0.31 5.28 20.94
C GLU A 29 0.02 6.50 21.81
N LYS A 30 1.28 6.95 21.78
CA LYS A 30 1.77 8.07 22.60
C LYS A 30 1.37 9.46 22.10
N THR A 31 0.73 9.55 20.92
CA THR A 31 0.28 10.83 20.36
C THR A 31 -1.15 11.16 20.78
N SER A 32 -1.37 12.28 21.46
CA SER A 32 -2.72 12.79 21.75
C SER A 32 -3.19 13.82 20.71
N THR A 33 -4.51 14.02 20.59
CA THR A 33 -5.10 15.11 19.79
C THR A 33 -4.72 16.50 20.34
N THR A 34 -4.44 16.58 21.64
CA THR A 34 -3.86 17.76 22.30
C THR A 34 -2.46 18.07 21.83
N ASP A 35 -1.62 17.07 21.60
CA ASP A 35 -0.28 17.30 21.05
C ASP A 35 -0.37 17.88 19.64
N ILE A 36 -1.23 17.31 18.80
CA ILE A 36 -1.44 17.76 17.41
C ILE A 36 -1.89 19.24 17.38
N THR A 37 -2.92 19.57 18.17
CA THR A 37 -3.46 20.95 18.23
C THR A 37 -2.47 21.94 18.83
N ARG A 38 -1.69 21.53 19.83
CA ARG A 38 -0.62 22.34 20.42
C ARG A 38 0.49 22.62 19.42
N THR A 39 0.96 21.60 18.69
CA THR A 39 2.00 21.76 17.65
C THR A 39 1.52 22.66 16.51
N LEU A 40 0.23 22.61 16.15
CA LEU A 40 -0.37 23.48 15.13
C LEU A 40 -0.70 24.89 15.63
N GLY A 41 -0.73 25.12 16.95
CA GLY A 41 -1.19 26.38 17.54
C GLY A 41 -2.69 26.66 17.28
N VAL A 42 -3.53 25.62 17.24
CA VAL A 42 -4.98 25.74 16.97
C VAL A 42 -5.81 25.23 18.16
N ALA A 43 -7.04 25.73 18.28
CA ALA A 43 -7.98 25.22 19.28
C ALA A 43 -8.46 23.80 18.94
N GLN A 44 -8.79 23.00 19.96
CA GLN A 44 -9.32 21.64 19.82
C GLN A 44 -10.51 21.55 18.85
N GLY A 45 -11.46 22.50 18.94
CA GLY A 45 -12.61 22.55 18.04
C GLY A 45 -12.24 22.62 16.54
N THR A 46 -11.07 23.19 16.21
CA THR A 46 -10.56 23.24 14.83
C THR A 46 -10.20 21.83 14.34
N LEU A 47 -9.59 21.01 15.19
CA LEU A 47 -9.26 19.64 14.84
C LEU A 47 -10.54 18.81 14.64
N TYR A 48 -11.47 18.89 15.59
CA TYR A 48 -12.72 18.12 15.56
C TYR A 48 -13.71 18.54 14.46
N TYR A 49 -13.54 19.74 13.92
CA TYR A 49 -14.23 20.16 12.69
C TYR A 49 -13.82 19.27 11.50
N HIS A 50 -12.52 18.96 11.38
CA HIS A 50 -11.98 18.16 10.26
C HIS A 50 -11.97 16.65 10.54
N PHE A 51 -11.69 16.23 11.78
CA PHE A 51 -11.52 14.82 12.14
C PHE A 51 -12.17 14.52 13.48
N LYS A 52 -13.15 13.62 13.48
CA LYS A 52 -13.97 13.33 14.66
C LYS A 52 -13.23 12.57 15.77
N SER A 53 -12.13 11.90 15.44
CA SER A 53 -11.33 11.13 16.38
C SER A 53 -9.88 11.01 15.92
N LYS A 54 -9.00 10.56 16.83
CA LYS A 54 -7.61 10.17 16.52
C LYS A 54 -7.56 9.04 15.48
N GLU A 55 -8.52 8.12 15.53
CA GLU A 55 -8.64 7.05 14.55
C GLU A 55 -9.06 7.59 13.17
N ALA A 56 -9.96 8.58 13.11
CA ALA A 56 -10.32 9.24 11.85
C ALA A 56 -9.12 9.99 11.23
N LEU A 57 -8.26 10.59 12.08
CA LEU A 57 -6.97 11.16 11.65
C LEU A 57 -6.05 10.10 11.06
N ALA A 58 -5.88 8.96 11.74
CA ALA A 58 -5.07 7.86 11.25
C ALA A 58 -5.60 7.27 9.94
N ASN A 59 -6.91 7.08 9.82
CA ASN A 59 -7.54 6.59 8.59
C ASN A 59 -7.30 7.55 7.42
N ALA A 60 -7.48 8.85 7.63
CA ALA A 60 -7.19 9.87 6.61
C ALA A 60 -5.70 9.97 6.29
N LEU A 61 -4.88 9.81 7.34
CA LEU A 61 -3.47 9.43 7.38
C LEU A 61 -3.06 8.53 6.21
N ILE A 62 -3.38 7.27 6.44
CA ILE A 62 -3.05 6.14 5.59
C ILE A 62 -3.70 6.29 4.21
N ASN A 63 -4.95 6.74 4.14
CA ASN A 63 -5.64 6.93 2.86
C ASN A 63 -4.89 7.92 1.96
N ARG A 64 -4.39 9.03 2.52
CA ARG A 64 -3.58 10.01 1.78
C ARG A 64 -2.32 9.38 1.19
N GLN A 65 -1.63 8.54 1.95
CA GLN A 65 -0.41 7.86 1.49
C GLN A 65 -0.74 6.84 0.39
N LEU A 66 -1.75 5.99 0.63
CA LEU A 66 -2.23 4.98 -0.32
C LEU A 66 -2.75 5.59 -1.63
N LYS A 67 -3.25 6.83 -1.63
CA LYS A 67 -3.74 7.47 -2.85
C LYS A 67 -2.66 7.59 -3.93
N SER A 68 -1.43 7.88 -3.54
CA SER A 68 -0.29 7.99 -4.47
C SER A 68 0.08 6.61 -5.05
N ILE A 69 0.13 5.60 -4.19
CA ILE A 69 0.41 4.21 -4.54
C ILE A 69 -0.66 3.65 -5.47
N LYS A 70 -1.93 3.87 -5.12
CA LYS A 70 -3.08 3.43 -5.92
C LYS A 70 -3.05 4.02 -7.33
N LYS A 71 -2.57 5.26 -7.49
CA LYS A 71 -2.39 5.88 -8.81
C LYS A 71 -1.40 5.08 -9.67
N GLN A 72 -0.27 4.69 -9.10
CA GLN A 72 0.75 3.88 -9.80
C GLN A 72 0.20 2.50 -10.16
N PHE A 73 -0.52 1.83 -9.25
CA PHE A 73 -1.20 0.58 -9.56
C PHE A 73 -2.15 0.73 -10.74
N ILE A 74 -2.98 1.77 -10.75
CA ILE A 74 -3.90 2.03 -11.87
C ILE A 74 -3.11 2.28 -13.16
N GLU A 75 -2.04 3.07 -13.12
CA GLU A 75 -1.21 3.37 -14.29
C GLU A 75 -0.56 2.12 -14.90
N VAL A 76 -0.23 1.10 -14.11
CA VAL A 76 0.35 -0.15 -14.64
C VAL A 76 -0.73 -1.15 -15.04
N ILE A 77 -1.71 -1.39 -14.16
CA ILE A 77 -2.74 -2.41 -14.37
C ILE A 77 -3.63 -2.09 -15.58
N TYR A 78 -3.86 -0.80 -15.87
CA TYR A 78 -4.68 -0.39 -17.01
C TYR A 78 -3.86 0.05 -18.24
N ASN A 79 -2.56 -0.25 -18.27
CA ASN A 79 -1.71 0.05 -19.42
C ASN A 79 -1.54 -1.16 -20.32
N ASP A 80 -1.99 -1.01 -21.57
CA ASP A 80 -2.00 -2.06 -22.59
C ASP A 80 -0.60 -2.43 -23.11
N SER A 81 0.43 -1.62 -22.81
CA SER A 81 1.83 -1.93 -23.11
C SER A 81 2.42 -3.02 -22.19
N PHE A 82 1.69 -3.40 -21.13
CA PHE A 82 2.02 -4.51 -20.26
C PHE A 82 1.09 -5.68 -20.53
N SER A 83 1.67 -6.86 -20.73
CA SER A 83 0.92 -8.11 -20.69
C SER A 83 0.36 -8.37 -19.29
N THR A 84 -0.69 -9.17 -19.20
CA THR A 84 -1.30 -9.55 -17.92
C THR A 84 -0.31 -10.21 -16.96
N TYR A 85 0.66 -10.97 -17.45
CA TYR A 85 1.75 -11.52 -16.63
C TYR A 85 2.68 -10.44 -16.07
N GLU A 86 3.04 -9.44 -16.88
CA GLU A 86 3.87 -8.32 -16.40
C GLU A 86 3.13 -7.46 -15.38
N LYS A 87 1.81 -7.26 -15.55
CA LYS A 87 0.97 -6.50 -14.61
C LYS A 87 0.94 -7.16 -13.22
N ILE A 88 0.74 -8.48 -13.15
CA ILE A 88 0.74 -9.19 -11.86
C ILE A 88 2.17 -9.29 -11.28
N ALA A 89 3.19 -9.52 -12.12
CA ALA A 89 4.59 -9.53 -11.69
C ALA A 89 5.03 -8.19 -11.12
N TRP A 90 4.54 -7.08 -11.67
CA TRP A 90 4.83 -5.75 -11.16
C TRP A 90 4.40 -5.56 -9.70
N ILE A 91 3.33 -6.22 -9.24
CA ILE A 91 2.92 -6.16 -7.83
C ILE A 91 3.99 -6.79 -6.92
N PHE A 92 4.67 -7.84 -7.40
CA PHE A 92 5.80 -8.46 -6.68
C PHE A 92 7.04 -7.58 -6.71
N VAL A 93 7.36 -6.97 -7.85
CA VAL A 93 8.47 -6.00 -7.97
C VAL A 93 8.25 -4.82 -7.04
N TYR A 94 7.03 -4.30 -7.01
CA TYR A 94 6.62 -3.23 -6.10
C TYR A 94 6.95 -3.60 -4.66
N GLU A 95 6.54 -4.79 -4.20
CA GLU A 95 6.76 -5.25 -2.82
C GLU A 95 8.25 -5.55 -2.49
N LEU A 96 8.99 -6.15 -3.44
CA LEU A 96 10.37 -6.59 -3.23
C LEU A 96 11.38 -5.46 -3.34
N ASP A 97 11.30 -4.69 -4.42
CA ASP A 97 12.35 -3.77 -4.86
C ASP A 97 12.04 -2.34 -4.50
N ASP A 98 10.79 -2.07 -4.17
CA ASP A 98 10.30 -0.75 -3.81
C ASP A 98 10.76 0.36 -4.77
N PRO A 99 10.49 0.25 -6.10
CA PRO A 99 10.89 1.28 -7.05
C PRO A 99 10.18 2.63 -6.80
N THR A 100 9.19 2.64 -5.90
CA THR A 100 8.31 3.78 -5.60
C THR A 100 8.66 4.45 -4.28
N GLY A 101 9.58 3.88 -3.50
CA GLY A 101 9.96 4.34 -2.16
C GLY A 101 8.86 4.19 -1.10
N HIS A 102 7.84 3.37 -1.35
CA HIS A 102 6.71 3.19 -0.45
C HIS A 102 7.09 2.52 0.88
N ILE A 103 8.16 1.71 0.93
CA ILE A 103 8.66 1.15 2.18
C ILE A 103 9.11 2.29 3.09
N GLU A 104 9.79 3.30 2.56
CA GLU A 104 10.24 4.45 3.36
C GLU A 104 9.05 5.29 3.85
N ILE A 105 8.00 5.45 3.03
CA ILE A 105 6.75 6.13 3.42
C ILE A 105 6.19 5.50 4.71
N PHE A 106 6.18 4.17 4.78
CA PHE A 106 5.61 3.41 5.89
C PHE A 106 6.61 2.94 6.94
N LYS A 107 7.90 3.27 6.83
CA LYS A 107 8.95 2.78 7.74
C LYS A 107 8.67 3.05 9.20
N TYR A 108 8.05 4.18 9.50
CA TYR A 108 7.69 4.53 10.88
C TYR A 108 6.66 3.59 11.50
N LEU A 109 5.93 2.82 10.68
CA LEU A 109 5.05 1.76 11.17
C LEU A 109 5.80 0.64 11.90
N GLN A 110 7.12 0.51 11.73
CA GLN A 110 7.96 -0.42 12.49
C GLN A 110 8.07 -0.05 13.97
N HIS A 111 7.67 1.17 14.36
CA HIS A 111 7.61 1.54 15.77
C HIS A 111 6.55 0.68 16.50
N ASP A 112 6.91 0.09 17.64
CA ASP A 112 5.98 -0.72 18.46
C ASP A 112 4.65 -0.02 18.77
N ASN A 113 4.68 1.31 18.95
CA ASN A 113 3.51 2.14 19.23
C ASN A 113 2.63 2.45 17.99
N ASN A 114 2.88 1.83 16.84
CA ASN A 114 2.14 2.03 15.57
C ASN A 114 1.33 0.81 15.12
N ALA A 115 1.05 -0.16 15.99
CA ALA A 115 0.27 -1.35 15.66
C ALA A 115 -1.10 -1.03 15.03
N ILE A 116 -1.82 -0.05 15.57
CA ILE A 116 -3.11 0.40 15.02
C ILE A 116 -2.94 0.97 13.60
N LEU A 117 -1.86 1.71 13.33
CA LEU A 117 -1.61 2.22 11.98
C LEU A 117 -1.30 1.09 10.99
N ARG A 118 -0.57 0.04 11.42
CA ARG A 118 -0.36 -1.17 10.60
C ARG A 118 -1.68 -1.86 10.28
N GLN A 119 -2.58 -1.99 11.25
CA GLN A 119 -3.91 -2.58 11.04
C GLN A 119 -4.76 -1.75 10.08
N ILE A 120 -4.78 -0.43 10.25
CA ILE A 120 -5.49 0.49 9.34
C ILE A 120 -4.92 0.39 7.92
N LEU A 121 -3.58 0.40 7.77
CA LEU A 121 -2.91 0.19 6.49
C LEU A 121 -3.37 -1.11 5.84
N HIS A 122 -3.30 -2.22 6.55
CA HIS A 122 -3.69 -3.52 6.02
C HIS A 122 -5.14 -3.54 5.51
N ILE A 123 -6.09 -3.09 6.34
CA ILE A 123 -7.51 -3.05 5.96
C ILE A 123 -7.71 -2.15 4.73
N GLN A 124 -7.13 -0.95 4.75
CA GLN A 124 -7.29 -0.01 3.65
C GLN A 124 -6.64 -0.49 2.36
N THR A 125 -5.50 -1.17 2.42
CA THR A 125 -4.86 -1.77 1.25
C THR A 125 -5.74 -2.87 0.65
N ILE A 126 -6.26 -3.79 1.44
CA ILE A 126 -7.18 -4.81 0.90
C ILE A 126 -8.40 -4.13 0.26
N CYS A 127 -9.13 -3.30 1.00
CA CYS A 127 -10.36 -2.68 0.49
C CYS A 127 -10.14 -1.81 -0.76
N GLN A 128 -9.03 -1.07 -0.83
CA GLN A 128 -8.80 -0.14 -1.94
C GLN A 128 -8.25 -0.80 -3.20
N PHE A 129 -7.54 -1.93 -3.07
CA PHE A 129 -6.83 -2.59 -4.17
C PHE A 129 -7.54 -3.85 -4.66
N THR A 130 -8.40 -4.49 -3.85
CA THR A 130 -9.22 -5.65 -4.28
C THR A 130 -9.96 -5.39 -5.60
N PRO A 131 -10.64 -4.24 -5.81
CA PRO A 131 -11.32 -3.99 -7.08
C PRO A 131 -10.36 -3.97 -8.29
N ILE A 132 -9.19 -3.35 -8.13
CA ILE A 132 -8.18 -3.24 -9.21
C ILE A 132 -7.65 -4.64 -9.57
N LEU A 133 -7.29 -5.44 -8.57
CA LEU A 133 -6.78 -6.79 -8.80
C LEU A 133 -7.88 -7.74 -9.31
N THR A 134 -9.13 -7.54 -8.88
CA THR A 134 -10.28 -8.27 -9.44
C THR A 134 -10.40 -8.03 -10.94
N ASP A 135 -10.31 -6.77 -11.37
CA ASP A 135 -10.40 -6.42 -12.79
C ASP A 135 -9.24 -7.04 -13.61
N LEU A 136 -8.02 -7.04 -13.06
CA LEU A 136 -6.87 -7.73 -13.67
C LEU A 136 -7.11 -9.25 -13.80
N ILE A 137 -7.64 -9.89 -12.77
CA ILE A 137 -7.91 -11.34 -12.81
C ILE A 137 -9.00 -11.65 -13.85
N ILE A 138 -10.06 -10.83 -13.92
CA ILE A 138 -11.11 -10.96 -14.93
C ILE A 138 -10.53 -10.76 -16.33
N GLN A 139 -9.65 -9.79 -16.53
CA GLN A 139 -8.92 -9.60 -17.79
C GLN A 139 -8.15 -10.87 -18.15
N GLY A 140 -7.32 -11.39 -17.26
CA GLY A 140 -6.51 -12.58 -17.54
C GLY A 140 -7.34 -13.84 -17.80
N ASN A 141 -8.50 -13.99 -17.15
CA ASN A 141 -9.45 -15.06 -17.47
C ASN A 141 -10.00 -14.94 -18.90
N LYS A 142 -10.34 -13.72 -19.35
CA LYS A 142 -10.82 -13.49 -20.72
C LYS A 142 -9.75 -13.75 -21.77
N GLU A 143 -8.50 -13.44 -21.45
CA GLU A 143 -7.34 -13.70 -22.30
C GLU A 143 -6.88 -15.17 -22.28
N GLY A 144 -7.43 -15.99 -21.38
CA GLY A 144 -7.06 -17.40 -21.22
C GLY A 144 -5.71 -17.63 -20.55
N VAL A 145 -5.11 -16.59 -19.96
CA VAL A 145 -3.82 -16.67 -19.25
C VAL A 145 -3.99 -17.02 -17.77
N PHE A 146 -5.16 -16.72 -17.20
CA PHE A 146 -5.58 -17.12 -15.86
C PHE A 146 -6.81 -18.02 -15.93
N HIS A 147 -6.99 -18.86 -14.90
CA HIS A 147 -8.13 -19.78 -14.78
C HIS A 147 -8.72 -19.71 -13.36
N VAL A 148 -9.21 -18.53 -12.99
CA VAL A 148 -9.72 -18.24 -11.64
C VAL A 148 -11.24 -18.23 -11.61
N LYS A 149 -11.84 -19.13 -10.80
CA LYS A 149 -13.31 -19.22 -10.67
C LYS A 149 -13.93 -18.05 -9.90
N ASN A 150 -13.25 -17.55 -8.86
CA ASN A 150 -13.75 -16.50 -7.97
C ASN A 150 -12.77 -15.31 -7.93
N PRO A 151 -12.74 -14.43 -8.94
CA PRO A 151 -11.73 -13.37 -9.07
C PRO A 151 -11.58 -12.49 -7.83
N THR A 152 -12.69 -12.03 -7.23
CA THR A 152 -12.65 -11.15 -6.07
C THR A 152 -12.08 -11.84 -4.83
N LEU A 153 -12.52 -13.06 -4.51
CA LEU A 153 -11.99 -13.81 -3.36
C LEU A 153 -10.51 -14.14 -3.54
N THR A 154 -10.09 -14.46 -4.76
CA THR A 154 -8.67 -14.66 -5.09
C THR A 154 -7.86 -13.38 -4.90
N ALA A 155 -8.39 -12.22 -5.32
CA ALA A 155 -7.75 -10.93 -5.10
C ALA A 155 -7.60 -10.60 -3.60
N GLU A 156 -8.66 -10.80 -2.81
CA GLU A 156 -8.62 -10.58 -1.36
C GLU A 156 -7.60 -11.48 -0.67
N PHE A 157 -7.59 -12.78 -1.01
CA PHE A 157 -6.61 -13.73 -0.49
C PHE A 157 -5.18 -13.32 -0.85
N PHE A 158 -4.94 -12.97 -2.12
CA PHE A 158 -3.63 -12.53 -2.59
C PHE A 158 -3.14 -11.29 -1.83
N LEU A 159 -3.97 -10.23 -1.74
CA LEU A 159 -3.61 -8.99 -1.07
C LEU A 159 -3.42 -9.16 0.44
N SER A 160 -4.20 -10.04 1.07
CA SER A 160 -4.06 -10.33 2.51
C SER A 160 -2.74 -11.04 2.86
N THR A 161 -2.19 -11.81 1.92
CA THR A 161 -1.01 -12.65 2.14
C THR A 161 0.27 -11.97 1.69
N ILE A 162 0.27 -11.35 0.50
CA ILE A 162 1.48 -10.80 -0.12
C ILE A 162 2.15 -9.75 0.79
N HIS A 163 1.38 -8.83 1.39
CA HIS A 163 1.93 -7.76 2.20
C HIS A 163 2.42 -8.21 3.57
N HIS A 164 1.81 -9.23 4.17
CA HIS A 164 2.19 -9.70 5.51
C HIS A 164 3.39 -10.63 5.48
N TRP A 165 3.45 -11.51 4.49
CA TRP A 165 4.38 -12.63 4.50
C TRP A 165 5.83 -12.19 4.25
N VAL A 166 6.03 -11.11 3.49
CA VAL A 166 7.36 -10.52 3.24
C VAL A 166 7.59 -9.21 4.00
N ASP A 167 6.73 -8.88 4.96
CA ASP A 167 6.84 -7.66 5.77
C ASP A 167 8.06 -7.73 6.69
N SER A 168 9.06 -6.89 6.40
CA SER A 168 10.26 -6.77 7.25
C SER A 168 9.95 -6.13 8.61
N SER A 169 8.85 -5.37 8.73
CA SER A 169 8.38 -4.81 10.00
C SER A 169 7.91 -5.88 10.98
N LEU A 170 7.46 -7.02 10.47
CA LEU A 170 6.97 -8.13 11.30
C LEU A 170 8.05 -9.17 11.58
N PHE A 171 8.92 -9.45 10.61
CA PHE A 171 9.78 -10.64 10.67
C PHE A 171 11.29 -10.42 10.46
N LYS A 172 11.80 -9.18 10.46
CA LYS A 172 13.25 -8.85 10.40
C LYS A 172 14.05 -9.57 9.29
N TRP A 173 13.40 -9.87 8.17
CA TRP A 173 14.03 -10.52 7.03
C TRP A 173 15.09 -9.64 6.37
N THR A 174 16.18 -10.24 5.90
CA THR A 174 17.12 -9.53 5.01
C THR A 174 16.51 -9.36 3.61
N PRO A 175 17.00 -8.41 2.79
CA PRO A 175 16.54 -8.26 1.41
C PRO A 175 16.63 -9.56 0.60
N GLU A 176 17.72 -10.31 0.75
CA GLU A 176 17.95 -11.59 0.06
C GLU A 176 16.92 -12.64 0.48
N GLU A 177 16.60 -12.72 1.77
CA GLU A 177 15.57 -13.63 2.29
C GLU A 177 14.17 -13.26 1.79
N ARG A 178 13.85 -11.97 1.65
CA ARG A 178 12.56 -11.53 1.08
C ARG A 178 12.43 -11.96 -0.38
N ILE A 179 13.48 -11.74 -1.18
CA ILE A 179 13.52 -12.17 -2.59
C ILE A 179 13.38 -13.69 -2.68
N ALA A 180 14.18 -14.44 -1.91
CA ALA A 180 14.15 -15.90 -1.92
C ALA A 180 12.75 -16.45 -1.56
N ARG A 181 12.05 -15.83 -0.60
CA ARG A 181 10.66 -16.18 -0.28
C ARG A 181 9.75 -15.98 -1.48
N VAL A 182 9.70 -14.78 -2.05
CA VAL A 182 8.79 -14.48 -3.18
C VAL A 182 9.04 -15.42 -4.36
N VAL A 183 10.30 -15.69 -4.69
CA VAL A 183 10.63 -16.66 -5.76
C VAL A 183 10.12 -18.06 -5.39
N SER A 184 10.30 -18.50 -4.14
CA SER A 184 9.91 -19.85 -3.69
C SER A 184 8.40 -20.11 -3.69
N ILE A 185 7.56 -19.08 -3.61
CA ILE A 185 6.09 -19.24 -3.63
C ILE A 185 5.48 -19.12 -5.02
N GLN A 186 6.31 -18.86 -6.04
CA GLN A 186 5.86 -18.80 -7.43
C GLN A 186 4.92 -19.96 -7.78
N PRO A 187 5.20 -21.23 -7.47
CA PRO A 187 4.30 -22.34 -7.83
C PRO A 187 2.93 -22.24 -7.15
N THR A 188 2.87 -21.71 -5.92
CA THR A 188 1.62 -21.49 -5.20
C THR A 188 0.80 -20.40 -5.87
N PHE A 189 1.43 -19.33 -6.35
CA PHE A 189 0.73 -18.29 -7.09
C PHE A 189 0.31 -18.74 -8.50
N GLU A 190 1.14 -19.52 -9.19
CA GLU A 190 0.76 -20.18 -10.44
C GLU A 190 -0.52 -21.00 -10.24
N HIS A 191 -0.58 -21.79 -9.15
CA HIS A 191 -1.79 -22.53 -8.82
C HIS A 191 -2.97 -21.63 -8.46
N LEU A 192 -2.76 -20.58 -7.66
CA LEU A 192 -3.80 -19.63 -7.24
C LEU A 192 -4.47 -18.93 -8.44
N PHE A 193 -3.68 -18.55 -9.44
CA PHE A 193 -4.16 -17.88 -10.65
C PHE A 193 -4.52 -18.85 -11.79
N GLY A 194 -4.31 -20.15 -11.61
CA GLY A 194 -4.54 -21.15 -12.66
C GLY A 194 -3.63 -20.97 -13.87
N VAL A 195 -2.39 -20.57 -13.62
CA VAL A 195 -1.32 -20.41 -14.62
C VAL A 195 -0.58 -21.75 -14.75
N PRO A 196 -0.27 -22.22 -15.98
CA PRO A 196 0.53 -23.43 -16.15
C PRO A 196 1.91 -23.29 -15.51
N SER A 197 2.43 -24.38 -14.94
CA SER A 197 3.69 -24.34 -14.21
C SER A 197 4.85 -23.82 -15.06
N GLY A 198 5.64 -22.90 -14.51
CA GLY A 198 6.79 -22.29 -15.17
C GLY A 198 6.43 -21.19 -16.18
N LYS A 199 5.14 -20.86 -16.36
CA LYS A 199 4.72 -19.71 -17.18
C LYS A 199 4.79 -18.39 -16.44
N PHE A 200 4.88 -18.43 -15.11
CA PHE A 200 4.98 -17.23 -14.28
C PHE A 200 6.38 -17.08 -13.70
N ASP A 201 7.41 -17.04 -14.56
CA ASP A 201 8.80 -16.85 -14.12
C ASP A 201 8.96 -15.46 -13.49
N LEU A 202 8.87 -15.42 -12.15
CA LEU A 202 8.90 -14.18 -11.40
C LEU A 202 10.25 -13.48 -11.49
N GLN A 203 11.34 -14.22 -11.67
CA GLN A 203 12.67 -13.65 -11.78
C GLN A 203 12.80 -12.92 -13.12
N LEU A 204 12.48 -13.59 -14.23
CA LEU A 204 12.50 -12.99 -15.56
C LEU A 204 11.52 -11.83 -15.69
N LEU A 205 10.30 -12.00 -15.16
CA LEU A 205 9.28 -10.95 -15.20
C LEU A 205 9.71 -9.75 -14.34
N ARG A 206 10.36 -9.97 -13.19
CA ARG A 206 10.92 -8.88 -12.37
C ARG A 206 11.96 -8.09 -13.15
N GLU A 207 12.92 -8.74 -13.80
CA GLU A 207 13.93 -8.07 -14.63
C GLU A 207 13.30 -7.30 -15.80
N THR A 208 12.32 -7.90 -16.48
CA THR A 208 11.60 -7.28 -17.60
C THR A 208 10.83 -6.04 -17.15
N VAL A 209 10.13 -6.15 -16.02
CA VAL A 209 9.39 -5.04 -15.42
C VAL A 209 10.36 -3.93 -15.02
N GLN A 210 11.44 -4.24 -14.30
CA GLN A 210 12.44 -3.26 -13.90
C GLN A 210 13.02 -2.50 -15.11
N ALA A 211 13.30 -3.18 -16.21
CA ALA A 211 13.79 -2.54 -17.43
C ALA A 211 12.77 -1.54 -18.03
N LYS A 212 11.47 -1.81 -17.91
CA LYS A 212 10.40 -0.91 -18.37
C LYS A 212 10.15 0.30 -17.43
N PHE A 213 10.54 0.21 -16.16
CA PHE A 213 10.40 1.29 -15.17
C PHE A 213 11.69 2.08 -14.90
N SER A 214 12.83 1.64 -15.45
CA SER A 214 14.09 2.38 -15.40
C SER A 214 13.98 3.61 -16.32
N TYR A 215 13.59 4.75 -15.74
CA TYR A 215 13.73 6.08 -16.32
C TYR A 215 15.09 6.68 -15.98
#